data_AF-A0A357CK46-F1
#
_entry.id   AF-A0A357CK46-F1
#
_cell.length_a   1.000
_cell.length_b   1.000
_cell.length_c   1.000
_cell.angle_alpha   90.00
_cell.angle_beta   90.00
_cell.angle_gamma   90.00
#
_symmetry.space_group_name_H-M   'P 1'
#
loop_
_entity.id
_entity.type
_entity.pdbx_description
1 polymer ?
#
loop_
_entity_poly.entity_id
_entity_poly.type
_entity_poly.pdbx_seq_one_letter_code
_entity_poly.pdbx_strand_id
1 'polypeptide(L)'
;YVTPKEHLGLPNRDDVKAGVIAYRIAAHAADLAKGHPGAVARDDALSKARFEFRWEDQFNLSLDPETARSYHDETLPKEAHKLAHFCSMCGPKFCSMEITQQVRDYAAALKAKEAGMAEMSDKFRKLDGQLYVERVEEA
;
A
#
# COMPACT_ATOMS: atom_id res chain seq x y z
N TYR A 1 2.96 31.88 -3.34
CA TYR A 1 2.02 31.17 -2.46
C TYR A 1 1.27 32.19 -1.63
N VAL A 2 0.13 31.82 -1.04
CA VAL A 2 -0.63 32.67 -0.10
C VAL A 2 -0.49 32.03 1.27
N THR A 3 -0.09 32.81 2.28
CA THR A 3 0.03 32.31 3.65
C THR A 3 -1.34 32.27 4.32
N PRO A 4 -1.54 31.44 5.36
CA PRO A 4 -2.78 31.49 6.16
C PRO A 4 -3.09 32.86 6.79
N LYS A 5 -2.07 33.71 6.96
CA LYS A 5 -2.20 35.06 7.53
C LYS A 5 -2.27 36.18 6.50
N GLU A 6 -2.40 35.84 5.22
CA GLU A 6 -2.57 36.86 4.18
C GLU A 6 -3.75 37.78 4.53
N HIS A 7 -3.52 39.10 4.44
CA HIS A 7 -4.45 40.15 4.88
C HIS A 7 -4.76 40.21 6.40
N LEU A 8 -4.06 39.43 7.24
CA LEU A 8 -4.25 39.41 8.69
C LEU A 8 -2.99 39.80 9.47
N GLY A 9 -1.79 39.51 8.96
CA GLY A 9 -0.53 39.89 9.61
C GLY A 9 0.70 39.23 8.98
N LEU A 10 1.86 39.48 9.57
CA LEU A 10 3.11 38.87 9.11
C LEU A 10 3.13 37.36 9.45
N PRO A 11 3.53 36.50 8.49
CA PRO A 11 3.60 35.06 8.70
C PRO A 11 4.75 34.69 9.62
N ASN A 12 4.54 33.68 10.47
CA ASN A 12 5.61 33.01 11.20
C ASN A 12 6.17 31.82 10.39
N ARG A 13 7.13 31.08 10.97
CA ARG A 13 7.75 29.90 10.33
C ARG A 13 6.72 28.85 9.89
N ASP A 14 5.72 28.57 10.70
CA ASP A 14 4.73 27.52 10.43
C ASP A 14 3.73 27.97 9.36
N ASP A 15 3.35 29.26 9.35
CA ASP A 15 2.52 29.86 8.31
C ASP A 15 3.20 29.79 6.93
N VAL A 16 4.53 29.99 6.89
CA VAL A 16 5.33 29.83 5.68
C VAL A 16 5.34 28.38 5.22
N LYS A 17 5.60 27.43 6.12
CA LYS A 17 5.58 25.98 5.80
C LYS A 17 4.22 25.59 5.22
N ALA A 18 3.12 25.97 5.87
CA ALA A 18 1.76 25.67 5.44
C ALA A 18 1.48 26.21 4.03
N GLY A 19 1.83 27.47 3.76
CA GLY A 19 1.63 28.09 2.45
C GLY A 19 2.45 27.42 1.34
N VAL A 20 3.69 27.04 1.61
CA VAL A 20 4.56 26.33 0.65
C VAL A 20 4.01 24.94 0.35
N ILE A 21 3.66 24.15 1.37
CA ILE A 21 3.11 22.80 1.17
C ILE A 21 1.77 22.85 0.41
N ALA A 22 0.89 23.79 0.74
CA ALA A 22 -0.38 23.98 0.03
C ALA A 22 -0.17 24.26 -1.47
N TYR A 23 0.78 25.14 -1.81
CA TYR A 23 1.10 25.44 -3.20
C TYR A 23 1.81 24.29 -3.91
N ARG A 24 2.64 23.50 -3.22
CA ARG A 24 3.24 22.28 -3.79
C ARG A 24 2.18 21.24 -4.14
N ILE A 25 1.15 21.07 -3.29
CA ILE A 25 -0.01 20.21 -3.60
C ILE A 25 -0.73 20.74 -4.84
N ALA A 26 -1.03 22.05 -4.89
CA ALA A 26 -1.75 22.66 -6.01
C ALA A 26 -0.99 22.53 -7.34
N ALA A 27 0.33 22.77 -7.32
CA ALA A 27 1.18 22.62 -8.50
C ALA A 27 1.21 21.17 -8.99
N HIS A 28 1.41 20.22 -8.08
CA HIS A 28 1.42 18.79 -8.40
C HIS A 28 0.06 18.31 -8.94
N ALA A 29 -1.04 18.77 -8.36
CA ALA A 29 -2.39 18.48 -8.85
C ALA A 29 -2.61 19.01 -10.28
N ALA A 30 -2.10 20.21 -10.58
CA ALA A 30 -2.13 20.76 -11.93
C ALA A 30 -1.30 19.93 -12.91
N ASP A 31 -0.11 19.46 -12.50
CA ASP A 31 0.74 18.61 -13.33
C ASP A 31 0.11 17.23 -13.61
N LEU A 32 -0.58 16.64 -12.63
CA LEU A 32 -1.39 15.44 -12.83
C LEU A 32 -2.49 15.68 -13.86
N ALA A 33 -3.28 16.75 -13.70
CA ALA A 33 -4.38 17.09 -14.60
C ALA A 33 -3.90 17.38 -16.04
N LYS A 34 -2.71 17.98 -16.18
CA LYS A 34 -2.06 18.23 -17.48
C LYS A 34 -1.45 16.98 -18.11
N GLY A 35 -1.37 15.86 -17.37
CA GLY A 35 -0.65 14.66 -17.83
C GLY A 35 0.86 14.89 -17.95
N HIS A 36 1.44 15.72 -17.09
CA HIS A 36 2.89 15.97 -17.12
C HIS A 36 3.66 14.66 -16.92
N PRO A 37 4.62 14.32 -17.80
CA PRO A 37 5.42 13.10 -17.67
C PRO A 37 6.05 13.00 -16.28
N GLY A 38 5.88 11.84 -15.64
CA GLY A 38 6.44 11.55 -14.31
C GLY A 38 5.61 12.04 -13.11
N ALA A 39 4.58 12.86 -13.30
CA ALA A 39 3.75 13.33 -12.17
C ALA A 39 3.04 12.15 -11.46
N VAL A 40 2.47 11.22 -12.24
CA VAL A 40 1.75 10.04 -11.74
C VAL A 40 2.67 9.08 -10.98
N ALA A 41 3.95 8.99 -11.34
CA ALA A 41 4.88 8.03 -10.74
C ALA A 41 5.03 8.21 -9.21
N ARG A 42 4.97 9.47 -8.73
CA ARG A 42 5.00 9.78 -7.31
C ARG A 42 3.73 9.29 -6.59
N ASP A 43 2.56 9.53 -7.19
CA ASP A 43 1.26 9.13 -6.64
C ASP A 43 1.12 7.61 -6.59
N ASP A 44 1.53 6.93 -7.65
CA ASP A 44 1.54 5.47 -7.71
C ASP A 44 2.50 4.87 -6.69
N ALA A 45 3.71 5.44 -6.54
CA ALA A 45 4.67 4.98 -5.55
C ALA A 45 4.14 5.13 -4.11
N LEU A 46 3.54 6.28 -3.78
CA LEU A 46 2.95 6.55 -2.47
C LEU A 46 1.73 5.65 -2.22
N SER A 47 0.88 5.47 -3.23
CA SER A 47 -0.32 4.63 -3.14
C SER A 47 0.02 3.15 -2.98
N LYS A 48 1.06 2.68 -3.69
CA LYS A 48 1.61 1.34 -3.52
C LYS A 48 2.19 1.14 -2.13
N ALA A 49 3.00 2.09 -1.64
CA ALA A 49 3.53 2.04 -0.27
C ALA A 49 2.42 1.98 0.78
N ARG A 50 1.33 2.73 0.58
CA ARG A 50 0.15 2.70 1.45
C ARG A 50 -0.54 1.34 1.43
N PHE A 51 -0.78 0.77 0.25
CA PHE A 51 -1.47 -0.51 0.12
C PHE A 51 -0.65 -1.67 0.69
N GLU A 52 0.68 -1.62 0.55
CA GLU A 52 1.62 -2.63 1.05
C GLU A 52 2.04 -2.40 2.51
N PHE A 53 1.44 -1.43 3.20
CA PHE A 53 1.75 -1.07 4.60
C PHE A 53 3.23 -0.74 4.85
N ARG A 54 3.93 -0.23 3.83
CA ARG A 54 5.30 0.31 3.93
C ARG A 54 5.25 1.73 4.48
N TRP A 55 4.94 1.86 5.77
CA TRP A 55 4.69 3.15 6.44
C TRP A 55 5.82 4.15 6.26
N GLU A 56 7.07 3.73 6.46
CA GLU A 56 8.24 4.58 6.28
C GLU A 56 8.34 5.16 4.86
N ASP A 57 8.13 4.31 3.86
CA ASP A 57 8.15 4.74 2.46
C ASP A 57 6.99 5.70 2.17
N GLN A 58 5.80 5.43 2.70
CA GLN A 58 4.65 6.33 2.56
C GLN A 58 4.94 7.72 3.15
N PHE A 59 5.56 7.79 4.33
CA PHE A 59 5.93 9.08 4.93
C PHE A 59 6.98 9.80 4.10
N ASN A 60 8.05 9.11 3.72
CA ASN A 60 9.17 9.69 2.98
C ASN A 60 8.78 10.15 1.57
N LEU A 61 7.79 9.50 0.95
CA LEU A 61 7.25 9.90 -0.35
C LEU A 61 6.25 11.07 -0.26
N SER A 62 5.74 11.41 0.92
CA SER A 62 4.79 12.50 1.10
C SER A 62 5.43 13.88 0.86
N LEU A 63 4.62 14.94 0.74
CA LEU A 63 5.15 16.29 0.53
C LEU A 63 5.73 16.90 1.82
N ASP A 64 5.30 16.37 2.98
CA ASP A 64 5.70 16.78 4.31
C ASP A 64 5.85 15.54 5.23
N PRO A 65 6.99 14.83 5.14
CA PRO A 65 7.21 13.56 5.85
C PRO A 65 7.11 13.68 7.37
N GLU A 66 7.54 14.80 7.94
CA GLU A 66 7.50 15.05 9.38
C GLU A 66 6.05 15.04 9.89
N THR A 67 5.16 15.78 9.21
CA THR A 67 3.75 15.86 9.58
C THR A 67 3.01 14.56 9.32
N ALA A 68 3.30 13.86 8.22
CA ALA A 68 2.70 12.56 7.95
C ALA A 68 3.02 11.53 9.04
N ARG A 69 4.28 11.51 9.50
CA ARG A 69 4.74 10.64 10.58
C ARG A 69 4.13 11.03 11.91
N SER A 70 4.11 12.33 12.26
CA SER A 70 3.58 12.78 13.54
C SER A 70 2.10 12.40 13.71
N TYR A 71 1.28 12.55 12.68
CA TYR A 71 -0.15 12.21 12.74
C TYR A 71 -0.41 10.71 12.94
N HIS A 72 0.40 9.85 12.33
CA HIS A 72 0.33 8.41 12.62
C HIS A 72 0.71 8.12 14.07
N ASP A 73 1.81 8.73 14.52
CA ASP A 73 2.44 8.42 15.81
C ASP A 73 1.70 9.00 17.02
N GLU A 74 0.81 9.98 16.81
CA GLU A 74 -0.13 10.46 17.84
C GLU A 74 -0.95 9.32 18.48
N THR A 75 -1.24 8.26 17.73
CA THR A 75 -2.04 7.12 18.20
C THR A 75 -1.30 5.79 18.16
N LEU A 76 -0.29 5.66 17.29
CA LEU A 76 0.49 4.44 17.10
C LEU A 76 2.01 4.75 17.12
N PRO A 77 2.57 5.23 18.25
CA PRO A 77 3.92 5.79 18.32
C PRO A 77 5.07 4.77 18.22
N LYS A 78 4.81 3.49 18.58
CA LYS A 78 5.86 2.46 18.61
C LYS A 78 6.35 2.14 17.19
N GLU A 79 7.66 1.91 17.05
CA GLU A 79 8.28 1.48 15.78
C GLU A 79 7.63 0.23 15.18
N ALA A 80 7.17 -0.70 16.02
CA ALA A 80 6.46 -1.89 15.56
C ALA A 80 5.15 -1.57 14.78
N HIS A 81 4.53 -0.41 15.03
CA HIS A 81 3.34 0.01 14.28
C HIS A 81 3.66 0.42 12.84
N LYS A 82 4.92 0.73 12.53
CA LYS A 82 5.36 1.00 11.14
C LYS A 82 5.44 -0.26 10.28
N LEU A 83 5.20 -1.43 10.88
CA LEU A 83 5.07 -2.73 10.21
C LEU A 83 3.63 -3.27 10.30
N ALA A 84 2.70 -2.50 10.89
CA ALA A 84 1.34 -2.96 11.10
C ALA A 84 0.50 -2.84 9.83
N HIS A 85 -0.32 -3.86 9.55
CA HIS A 85 -1.27 -3.86 8.43
C HIS A 85 -2.59 -3.13 8.77
N PHE A 86 -2.50 -2.04 9.54
CA PHE A 86 -3.63 -1.20 9.90
C PHE A 86 -3.15 0.13 10.46
N CYS A 87 -4.07 1.10 10.56
CA CYS A 87 -3.90 2.29 11.38
C CYS A 87 -5.00 2.37 12.43
N SER A 88 -4.92 3.37 13.31
CA SER A 88 -5.91 3.60 14.37
C SER A 88 -7.33 3.89 13.87
N MET A 89 -7.50 4.31 12.62
CA MET A 89 -8.81 4.65 12.05
C MET A 89 -9.77 3.44 11.98
N CYS A 90 -9.28 2.28 11.55
CA CYS A 90 -10.10 1.07 11.41
C CYS A 90 -9.67 -0.07 12.35
N GLY A 91 -8.43 0.01 12.87
CA GLY A 91 -7.84 -1.05 13.67
C GLY A 91 -7.58 -2.34 12.87
N PRO A 92 -7.08 -3.37 13.56
CA PRO A 92 -6.56 -4.59 12.91
C PRO A 92 -7.63 -5.45 12.24
N LYS A 93 -8.90 -5.34 12.64
CA LYS A 93 -9.97 -6.24 12.16
C LYS A 93 -10.78 -5.69 10.99
N PHE A 94 -10.73 -4.37 10.76
CA PHE A 94 -11.62 -3.70 9.81
C PHE A 94 -10.87 -2.85 8.78
N CYS A 95 -9.55 -2.97 8.69
CA CYS A 95 -8.78 -2.28 7.66
C CYS A 95 -9.13 -2.87 6.27
N SER A 96 -9.66 -2.01 5.39
CA SER A 96 -10.09 -2.41 4.04
C SER A 96 -8.95 -2.92 3.16
N MET A 97 -7.75 -2.35 3.29
CA MET A 97 -6.58 -2.77 2.51
C MET A 97 -6.09 -4.16 2.94
N GLU A 98 -6.06 -4.44 4.25
CA GLU A 98 -5.69 -5.75 4.77
C GLU A 98 -6.71 -6.82 4.36
N ILE A 99 -8.01 -6.51 4.48
CA ILE A 99 -9.07 -7.41 3.99
C ILE A 99 -8.91 -7.69 2.49
N THR A 100 -8.58 -6.65 1.70
CA THR A 100 -8.33 -6.82 0.26
C THR A 100 -7.14 -7.74 -0.01
N GLN A 101 -6.06 -7.61 0.77
CA GLN A 101 -4.88 -8.47 0.66
C GLN A 101 -5.25 -9.94 0.97
N GLN A 102 -5.97 -10.19 2.06
CA GLN A 102 -6.43 -11.54 2.43
C GLN A 102 -7.31 -12.16 1.34
N VAL A 103 -8.21 -11.39 0.73
CA VAL A 103 -9.05 -11.86 -0.39
C VAL A 103 -8.20 -12.22 -1.62
N ARG A 104 -7.18 -11.41 -1.94
CA ARG A 104 -6.26 -11.70 -3.06
C ARG A 104 -5.47 -12.98 -2.81
N ASP A 105 -4.97 -13.18 -1.60
CA ASP A 105 -4.19 -14.36 -1.23
C ASP A 105 -5.05 -15.61 -1.24
N TYR A 106 -6.29 -15.52 -0.74
CA TYR A 106 -7.27 -16.60 -0.82
C TYR A 106 -7.58 -17.00 -2.27
N ALA A 107 -7.85 -16.02 -3.14
CA ALA A 107 -8.11 -16.27 -4.56
C ALA A 107 -6.90 -16.90 -5.27
N ALA A 108 -5.69 -16.46 -4.94
CA ALA A 108 -4.46 -17.05 -5.48
C ALA A 108 -4.27 -18.51 -5.02
N ALA A 109 -4.54 -18.79 -3.74
CA ALA A 109 -4.47 -20.15 -3.20
C ALA A 109 -5.51 -21.09 -3.85
N LEU A 110 -6.73 -20.62 -4.07
CA LEU A 110 -7.76 -21.39 -4.79
C LEU A 110 -7.30 -21.75 -6.21
N LYS A 111 -6.78 -20.77 -6.96
CA LYS A 111 -6.28 -20.99 -8.32
C LYS A 111 -5.11 -21.99 -8.36
N ALA A 112 -4.20 -21.90 -7.40
CA ALA A 112 -3.10 -22.87 -7.28
C ALA A 112 -3.61 -24.29 -6.98
N LYS A 113 -4.62 -24.40 -6.11
CA LYS A 113 -5.24 -25.69 -5.78
C LYS A 113 -5.96 -26.30 -6.99
N GLU A 114 -6.68 -25.50 -7.77
CA GLU A 114 -7.31 -25.93 -9.02
C GLU A 114 -6.28 -26.43 -10.04
N ALA A 115 -5.19 -25.69 -10.22
CA ALA A 115 -4.10 -26.11 -11.11
C ALA A 115 -3.45 -27.43 -10.65
N GLY A 116 -3.19 -27.58 -9.36
CA GLY A 116 -2.66 -28.83 -8.78
C GLY A 116 -3.63 -30.00 -8.93
N MET A 117 -4.93 -29.78 -8.74
CA MET A 117 -5.96 -30.80 -8.98
C MET A 117 -6.03 -31.21 -10.46
N ALA A 118 -5.91 -30.25 -11.39
CA ALA A 118 -5.87 -30.54 -12.83
C ALA A 118 -4.63 -31.37 -13.18
N GLU A 119 -3.45 -31.00 -12.67
CA GLU A 119 -2.21 -31.75 -12.88
C GLU A 119 -2.31 -33.19 -12.35
N MET A 120 -2.82 -33.37 -11.13
CA MET A 120 -3.00 -34.70 -10.55
C MET A 120 -4.05 -35.52 -11.30
N SER A 121 -5.11 -34.87 -11.80
CA SER A 121 -6.11 -35.53 -12.66
C SER A 121 -5.49 -36.04 -13.95
N ASP A 122 -4.59 -35.25 -14.56
CA ASP A 122 -3.88 -35.66 -15.78
C ASP A 122 -2.87 -36.78 -15.49
N LYS A 123 -2.17 -36.75 -14.35
CA LYS A 123 -1.31 -37.87 -13.89
C LYS A 123 -2.12 -39.15 -13.70
N PHE A 124 -3.28 -39.07 -13.05
CA PHE A 124 -4.17 -40.21 -12.84
C PHE A 124 -4.67 -40.81 -14.16
N ARG A 125 -5.07 -39.98 -15.14
CA ARG A 125 -5.44 -40.43 -16.49
C ARG A 125 -4.30 -41.10 -17.24
N LYS A 126 -3.06 -40.60 -17.08
CA LYS A 126 -1.86 -41.21 -17.69
C LYS A 126 -1.49 -42.56 -17.08
N LEU A 127 -1.85 -42.78 -15.82
CA LEU A 127 -1.67 -44.04 -15.10
C LEU A 127 -2.90 -44.96 -15.23
N ASP A 128 -3.69 -44.78 -16.30
CA ASP A 128 -4.88 -45.59 -16.62
C ASP A 128 -5.91 -45.66 -15.49
N GLY A 129 -6.00 -44.62 -14.67
CA GLY A 129 -6.96 -44.55 -13.57
C GLY A 129 -6.64 -45.49 -12.39
N GLN A 130 -5.39 -45.92 -12.24
CA GLN A 130 -4.97 -46.76 -11.12
C GLN A 130 -5.00 -45.99 -9.78
N LEU A 131 -5.70 -46.56 -8.80
CA LEU A 131 -5.76 -46.03 -7.43
C LEU A 131 -4.55 -46.43 -6.58
N TYR A 132 -3.96 -47.59 -6.89
CA TYR A 132 -2.79 -48.13 -6.20
C TYR A 132 -1.64 -48.15 -7.19
N VAL A 133 -0.62 -47.35 -6.91
CA VAL A 133 0.61 -47.29 -7.71
C VAL A 133 1.75 -47.91 -6.91
N GLU A 134 2.62 -48.67 -7.57
CA GLU A 134 3.83 -49.15 -6.91
C GLU A 134 4.70 -47.96 -6.50
N ARG A 135 5.23 -48.01 -5.28
CA ARG A 135 6.15 -46.99 -4.80
C ARG A 135 7.44 -47.14 -5.60
N VAL A 136 7.73 -46.16 -6.45
CA VAL A 136 9.02 -46.07 -7.11
C VAL A 136 10.02 -45.58 -6.06
N GLU A 137 10.88 -46.46 -5.56
CA GLU A 137 12.03 -46.06 -4.74
C GLU A 137 13.03 -45.36 -5.67
N GLU A 138 13.15 -44.03 -5.55
CA GLU A 138 14.21 -43.29 -6.22
C GLU A 138 15.54 -43.62 -5.52
N ALA A 139 16.46 -44.26 -6.28
CA ALA A 139 17.78 -44.68 -5.83
C ALA A 139 18.78 -43.52 -5.76
#